data_AF-A0A0F9KKJ5-F1
#
_entry.id   AF-A0A0F9KKJ5-F1
#
_cell.length_a   1.000
_cell.length_b   1.000
_cell.length_c   1.000
_cell.angle_alpha   90.00
_cell.angle_beta   90.00
_cell.angle_gamma   90.00
#
_symmetry.space_group_name_H-M   'P 1'
#
loop_
_entity.id
_entity.type
_entity.pdbx_description
1 polymer ?
#
loop_
_entity_poly.entity_id
_entity_poly.type
_entity_poly.pdbx_seq_one_letter_code
_entity_poly.pdbx_strand_id
1 'polypeptide(L)'
;MVEQGNIIDEAKNNPQSCQLVARIKEGGQGFESIECCGNTLTATDLADTIEQHQRTGGDIQPGTIIDESKNYPNSCGLKIELVEGGAGLAKINCCGNELTVEKDSAE
;
A
#
# COMPACT_ATOMS: atom_id res chain seq x y z
N MET A 1 0.25 22.16 -8.18
CA MET A 1 0.63 21.03 -9.05
C MET A 1 0.33 19.80 -8.21
N VAL A 2 -0.77 19.11 -8.47
CA VAL A 2 -1.14 17.92 -7.69
C VAL A 2 -0.26 16.79 -8.21
N GLU A 3 0.62 16.31 -7.34
CA GLU A 3 1.56 15.21 -7.57
C GLU A 3 0.82 14.00 -8.13
N GLN A 4 1.26 13.56 -9.32
CA GLN A 4 0.71 12.39 -10.00
C GLN A 4 1.08 11.12 -9.22
N GLY A 5 0.09 10.23 -9.01
CA GLY A 5 0.32 8.82 -8.69
C GLY A 5 0.71 8.45 -7.24
N ASN A 6 0.06 9.00 -6.21
CA ASN A 6 0.29 8.55 -4.81
C ASN A 6 -0.63 7.39 -4.37
N ILE A 7 -1.46 6.84 -5.25
CA ILE A 7 -2.37 5.73 -4.91
C ILE A 7 -1.85 4.47 -5.59
N ILE A 8 -1.80 3.37 -4.86
CA ILE A 8 -1.52 2.03 -5.35
C ILE A 8 -2.86 1.31 -5.42
N ASP A 9 -3.27 0.91 -6.61
CA ASP A 9 -4.52 0.17 -6.83
C ASP A 9 -4.22 -1.14 -7.55
N GLU A 10 -4.24 -2.25 -6.81
CA GLU A 10 -4.05 -3.58 -7.38
C GLU A 10 -5.18 -3.95 -8.35
N ALA A 11 -6.41 -3.51 -8.07
CA ALA A 11 -7.58 -3.88 -8.86
C ALA A 11 -7.53 -3.36 -10.31
N LYS A 12 -6.75 -2.30 -10.57
CA LYS A 12 -6.50 -1.74 -11.90
C LYS A 12 -5.84 -2.73 -12.84
N ASN A 13 -4.81 -3.43 -12.37
CA ASN A 13 -4.07 -4.43 -13.17
C ASN A 13 -4.55 -5.85 -12.88
N ASN A 14 -4.96 -6.12 -11.64
CA ASN A 14 -5.31 -7.44 -11.14
C ASN A 14 -6.66 -7.40 -10.38
N PRO A 15 -7.79 -7.23 -11.10
CA PRO A 15 -9.13 -7.17 -10.49
C PRO A 15 -9.56 -8.48 -9.81
N GLN A 16 -8.86 -9.60 -10.06
CA GLN A 16 -9.16 -10.91 -9.46
C GLN A 16 -8.38 -11.21 -8.16
N SER A 17 -7.51 -10.32 -7.71
CA SER A 17 -6.68 -10.57 -6.52
C SER A 17 -7.27 -9.93 -5.26
N CYS A 18 -6.43 -9.54 -4.31
CA CYS A 18 -6.83 -9.09 -2.98
C CYS A 18 -7.30 -7.64 -2.94
N GLN A 19 -7.39 -7.00 -4.13
CA GLN A 19 -8.01 -5.69 -4.35
C GLN A 19 -7.45 -4.65 -3.38
N LEU A 20 -6.14 -4.73 -3.14
CA LEU A 20 -5.42 -3.83 -2.25
C LEU A 20 -5.42 -2.42 -2.84
N VAL A 21 -5.92 -1.47 -2.05
CA VAL A 21 -5.83 -0.04 -2.32
C VAL A 21 -5.08 0.61 -1.18
N ALA A 22 -3.90 1.12 -1.49
CA ALA A 22 -3.11 1.91 -0.55
C ALA A 22 -2.91 3.31 -1.11
N ARG A 23 -2.85 4.29 -0.22
CA ARG A 23 -2.58 5.67 -0.56
C ARG A 23 -1.35 6.13 0.20
N ILE A 24 -0.32 6.50 -0.53
CA ILE A 24 0.87 7.12 0.01
C ILE A 24 0.50 8.52 0.51
N LYS A 25 0.55 8.70 1.82
CA LYS A 25 0.31 9.97 2.51
C LYS A 25 1.60 10.79 2.57
N GLU A 26 2.73 10.13 2.81
CA GLU A 26 4.04 10.75 2.97
C GLU A 26 5.16 9.74 2.59
N GLY A 27 6.34 10.21 2.19
CA GLY A 27 7.53 9.34 2.06
C GLY A 27 7.51 8.23 0.99
N GLY A 28 6.88 8.46 -0.17
CA GLY A 28 6.77 7.45 -1.24
C GLY A 28 7.98 7.24 -2.15
N GLN A 29 9.02 8.06 -2.01
CA GLN A 29 10.12 8.12 -2.98
C GLN A 29 11.02 6.87 -2.98
N GLY A 30 10.92 6.06 -1.93
CA GLY A 30 11.68 4.83 -1.74
C GLY A 30 10.88 3.55 -1.97
N PHE A 31 9.64 3.66 -2.41
CA PHE A 31 8.76 2.51 -2.63
C PHE A 31 9.30 1.61 -3.74
N GLU A 32 9.63 0.36 -3.42
CA GLU A 32 10.13 -0.60 -4.40
C GLU A 32 9.02 -1.53 -4.87
N SER A 33 8.38 -2.26 -3.95
CA SER A 33 7.32 -3.20 -4.27
C SER A 33 6.46 -3.58 -3.05
N ILE A 34 5.24 -4.06 -3.28
CA ILE A 34 4.38 -4.69 -2.27
C ILE A 34 4.07 -6.10 -2.72
N GLU A 35 4.26 -7.08 -1.84
CA GLU A 35 3.66 -8.40 -2.02
C GLU A 35 2.26 -8.43 -1.39
N CYS A 36 1.25 -8.69 -2.21
CA CYS A 36 -0.11 -8.94 -1.79
C CYS A 36 -0.65 -10.21 -2.44
N CYS A 37 -1.01 -11.22 -1.64
CA CYS A 37 -1.58 -12.49 -2.09
C CYS A 37 -0.75 -13.22 -3.16
N GLY A 38 0.58 -13.09 -3.10
CA GLY A 38 1.52 -13.67 -4.06
C GLY A 38 1.72 -12.83 -5.33
N ASN A 39 1.08 -11.68 -5.45
CA ASN A 39 1.35 -10.70 -6.50
C ASN A 39 2.31 -9.63 -5.99
N THR A 40 3.25 -9.24 -6.84
CA THR A 40 4.19 -8.16 -6.56
C THR A 40 3.71 -6.88 -7.27
N LEU A 41 3.13 -5.98 -6.51
CA LEU A 41 2.76 -4.64 -6.93
C LEU A 41 3.97 -3.74 -6.93
N THR A 42 4.08 -2.88 -7.93
CA THR A 42 5.24 -1.99 -8.12
C THR A 42 4.76 -0.60 -8.49
N ALA A 43 5.69 0.31 -8.81
CA ALA A 43 5.36 1.65 -9.31
C ALA A 43 4.44 1.63 -10.55
N THR A 44 4.36 0.51 -11.28
CA THR A 44 3.45 0.33 -12.43
C THR A 44 1.97 0.22 -12.03
N ASP A 45 1.69 -0.17 -10.79
CA ASP A 45 0.35 -0.29 -10.23
C ASP A 45 -0.10 1.01 -9.54
N LEU A 46 0.71 2.08 -9.68
CA LEU A 46 0.33 3.42 -9.26
C LEU A 46 -0.81 3.93 -10.16
N ALA A 47 -1.83 4.45 -9.49
CA ALA A 47 -2.99 5.07 -10.05
C ALA A 47 -3.08 6.52 -9.58
N ASP A 48 -3.57 7.39 -10.47
CA ASP A 48 -3.88 8.78 -10.13
C ASP A 48 -5.24 8.89 -9.40
N THR A 49 -6.11 7.89 -9.61
CA THR A 49 -7.48 7.88 -9.07
C THR A 49 -7.84 6.48 -8.60
N ILE A 50 -8.53 6.41 -7.45
CA ILE A 50 -9.14 5.18 -6.94
C ILE A 50 -10.35 4.89 -7.82
N GLU A 51 -10.27 3.88 -8.69
CA GLU A 51 -11.43 3.46 -9.47
C GLU A 51 -12.45 2.78 -8.55
N GLN A 52 -13.72 3.16 -8.61
CA GLN A 52 -14.76 2.55 -7.77
C GLN A 52 -15.16 1.18 -8.33
N HIS A 53 -14.30 0.18 -8.14
CA HIS A 53 -14.69 -1.21 -8.32
C HIS A 53 -15.43 -1.71 -7.09
N GLN A 54 -16.30 -2.71 -7.28
CA GLN A 54 -17.04 -3.36 -6.20
C GLN A 54 -16.08 -4.23 -5.41
N ARG A 55 -15.28 -3.60 -4.53
CA ARG A 55 -14.22 -4.26 -3.80
C ARG A 55 -14.79 -5.15 -2.73
N THR A 56 -14.34 -6.40 -2.69
CA THR A 56 -14.65 -7.29 -1.58
C THR A 56 -13.83 -6.83 -0.39
N GLY A 57 -14.51 -6.36 0.67
CA GLY A 57 -13.85 -5.87 1.89
C GLY A 57 -12.81 -6.88 2.36
N GLY A 58 -11.58 -6.41 2.52
CA GLY A 58 -10.49 -7.22 3.03
C GLY A 58 -10.59 -7.42 4.55
N ASP A 59 -9.81 -8.36 5.06
CA ASP A 59 -9.67 -8.61 6.51
C ASP A 59 -9.05 -7.41 7.25
N ILE A 60 -8.27 -6.59 6.53
CA ILE A 60 -7.70 -5.35 7.06
C ILE A 60 -8.76 -4.25 7.03
N GLN A 61 -8.87 -3.52 8.15
CA GLN A 61 -9.79 -2.40 8.25
C GLN A 61 -9.41 -1.29 7.25
N PRO A 62 -10.36 -0.79 6.45
CA PRO A 62 -10.13 0.39 5.64
C PRO A 62 -9.82 1.58 6.55
N GLY A 63 -8.77 2.33 6.23
CA GLY A 63 -8.23 3.42 7.03
C GLY A 63 -7.02 3.06 7.88
N THR A 64 -6.55 1.81 7.88
CA THR A 64 -5.30 1.44 8.57
C THR A 64 -4.11 2.19 7.98
N ILE A 65 -3.36 2.90 8.82
CA ILE A 65 -2.16 3.62 8.41
C ILE A 65 -0.94 2.79 8.81
N ILE A 66 -0.08 2.52 7.82
CA ILE A 66 1.25 1.97 7.99
C ILE A 66 2.23 3.13 7.91
N ASP A 67 3.07 3.24 8.94
CA ASP A 67 4.02 4.33 9.08
C ASP A 67 5.39 3.72 9.34
N GLU A 68 6.21 3.68 8.28
CA GLU A 68 7.56 3.13 8.35
C GLU A 68 8.37 3.85 9.42
N SER A 69 8.17 5.15 9.64
CA SER A 69 8.91 5.89 10.66
C SER A 69 8.64 5.38 12.08
N LYS A 70 7.54 4.63 12.29
CA LYS A 70 7.18 4.02 13.57
C LYS A 70 8.13 2.88 13.95
N ASN A 71 8.45 1.96 13.03
CA ASN A 71 9.46 0.92 13.28
C ASN A 71 10.87 1.30 12.79
N TYR A 72 10.97 2.13 11.75
CA TYR A 72 12.19 2.48 11.04
C TYR A 72 12.32 4.02 10.85
N PRO A 73 12.51 4.79 11.94
CA PRO A 73 12.61 6.26 11.89
C PRO A 73 13.83 6.81 11.13
N ASN A 74 14.78 5.96 10.70
CA ASN A 74 15.99 6.36 9.95
C ASN A 74 15.93 5.97 8.46
N SER A 75 14.79 5.50 7.97
CA SER A 75 14.63 5.05 6.59
C SER A 75 14.00 6.15 5.72
N CYS A 76 13.10 5.79 4.81
CA CYS A 76 12.53 6.67 3.78
C CYS A 76 11.27 7.40 4.25
N GLY A 77 10.79 7.07 5.45
CA GLY A 77 9.67 7.74 6.10
C GLY A 77 8.35 7.47 5.38
N LEU A 78 8.24 6.28 4.78
CA LEU A 78 7.07 5.87 4.02
C LEU A 78 5.84 5.79 4.92
N LYS A 79 4.82 6.57 4.58
CA LYS A 79 3.52 6.56 5.25
C LYS A 79 2.45 6.23 4.23
N ILE A 80 1.86 5.05 4.36
CA ILE A 80 0.78 4.59 3.48
C ILE A 80 -0.48 4.33 4.29
N GLU A 81 -1.61 4.77 3.75
CA GLU A 81 -2.94 4.55 4.30
C GLU A 81 -3.60 3.48 3.44
N LEU A 82 -3.92 2.33 4.02
CA LEU A 82 -4.80 1.36 3.38
C LEU A 82 -6.18 1.97 3.28
N VAL A 83 -6.62 2.26 2.07
CA VAL A 83 -7.95 2.81 1.84
C VAL A 83 -8.97 1.68 1.84
N GLU A 84 -8.66 0.56 1.19
CA GLU A 84 -9.57 -0.56 1.04
C GLU A 84 -8.80 -1.85 0.69
N GLY A 85 -9.33 -3.01 1.06
CA GLY A 85 -8.72 -4.31 0.75
C GLY A 85 -7.53 -4.67 1.65
N GLY A 86 -6.55 -5.39 1.10
CA GLY A 86 -5.31 -5.72 1.82
C GLY A 86 -5.33 -6.99 2.67
N ALA A 87 -6.40 -7.80 2.58
CA ALA A 87 -6.54 -9.06 3.33
C ALA A 87 -5.35 -10.04 3.23
N GLY A 88 -4.50 -9.92 2.20
CA GLY A 88 -3.27 -10.67 2.12
C GLY A 88 -2.06 -9.84 1.72
N LEU A 89 -2.02 -8.58 2.16
CA LEU A 89 -0.76 -7.82 2.14
C LEU A 89 0.25 -8.57 2.99
N ALA A 90 1.24 -9.17 2.32
CA ALA A 90 2.28 -9.95 2.97
C ALA A 90 3.39 -9.03 3.47
N LYS A 91 3.91 -8.16 2.60
CA LYS A 91 4.99 -7.23 2.93
C LYS A 91 5.10 -6.08 1.92
N ILE A 92 5.62 -4.95 2.38
CA ILE A 92 5.96 -3.78 1.57
C ILE A 92 7.48 -3.59 1.67
N ASN A 93 8.16 -3.49 0.53
CA ASN A 93 9.57 -3.16 0.46
C ASN A 93 9.75 -1.67 0.16
N CYS A 94 10.43 -0.98 1.07
CA CYS A 94 10.79 0.42 0.91
C CYS A 94 12.23 0.67 1.36
N CYS A 95 13.06 1.16 0.44
CA CYS A 95 14.49 1.42 0.70
C CYS A 95 15.24 0.25 1.37
N GLY A 96 14.94 -0.98 0.96
CA GLY A 96 15.51 -2.19 1.54
C GLY A 96 14.96 -2.60 2.92
N ASN A 97 13.89 -1.97 3.40
CA ASN A 97 13.17 -2.38 4.61
C ASN A 97 11.86 -3.07 4.26
N GLU A 98 11.58 -4.18 4.95
CA GLU A 98 10.35 -4.94 4.80
C GLU A 98 9.35 -4.55 5.91
N LEU A 99 8.26 -3.91 5.52
CA LEU A 99 7.15 -3.49 6.37
C LEU A 99 5.99 -4.47 6.24
N THR A 100 5.28 -4.73 7.34
CA THR A 100 4.08 -5.58 7.33
C THR A 100 2.97 -4.90 8.11
N VAL A 101 1.71 -5.10 7.71
CA VAL A 101 0.55 -4.56 8.43
C VAL A 101 0.60 -4.99 9.89
N GLU A 102 0.80 -6.29 10.17
CA GLU A 102 0.78 -6.80 11.55
C GLU A 102 1.80 -6.15 12.50
N LYS A 103 2.92 -5.64 11.96
CA LYS A 103 3.99 -5.02 12.78
C LYS A 103 3.98 -3.50 12.75
N ASP A 104 3.51 -2.92 11.66
CA ASP A 104 3.69 -1.50 11.36
C ASP A 104 2.37 -0.74 11.19
N SER A 105 1.23 -1.45 11.25
CA SER A 105 -0.06 -0.79 11.39
C SER A 105 -0.16 -0.02 12.71
N ALA A 106 -0.74 1.16 12.64
CA ALA A 106 -1.25 1.85 13.81
C ALA A 106 -2.67 1.34 14.10
N GLU A 107 -2.80 0.51 15.14
CA GLU A 107 -4.07 0.23 15.83
C GLU A 107 -4.75 1.50 16.35
#